data_AF-A0A951XR82-F1
#
_entry.id   AF-A0A951XR82-F1
#
_cell.length_a   1.000
_cell.length_b   1.000
_cell.length_c   1.000
_cell.angle_alpha   90.00
_cell.angle_beta   90.00
_cell.angle_gamma   90.00
#
_symmetry.space_group_name_H-M   'P 1'
#
loop_
_entity.id
_entity.type
_entity.pdbx_description
1 polymer ?
#
loop_
_entity_poly.entity_id
_entity_poly.type
_entity_poly.pdbx_seq_one_letter_code
_entity_poly.pdbx_strand_id
1 'polypeptide(L)'
;MISGQLRYSIINPGPEITPLKFRGWFRQEAARIQEMAKGPHDIIVIRLFITQRLIAGVTQRKIDVALQDAVDRHPNIHRVELRPVEKPLTADEMMEAGREAQQDINEVAERLAETVEDENETPPTLH
;
A
#
# COMPACT_ATOMS: atom_id res chain seq x y z
N MET A 1 2.01 -23.83 9.31
CA MET A 1 2.71 -22.77 8.54
C MET A 1 1.75 -21.60 8.41
N ILE A 2 1.99 -20.52 9.14
CA ILE A 2 1.27 -19.26 8.93
C ILE A 2 2.02 -18.56 7.79
N SER A 3 1.50 -18.67 6.56
CA SER A 3 2.06 -17.94 5.41
C SER A 3 1.16 -16.75 5.15
N GLY A 4 1.64 -15.56 5.50
CA GLY A 4 1.03 -14.29 5.13
C GLY A 4 1.75 -13.73 3.91
N GLN A 5 1.00 -13.27 2.90
CA GLN A 5 1.62 -12.66 1.73
C GLN A 5 1.57 -11.13 1.84
N LEU A 6 2.72 -10.46 1.69
CA LEU A 6 2.79 -9.02 1.48
C LEU A 6 2.40 -8.69 0.03
N ARG A 7 1.52 -7.71 -0.17
CA ARG A 7 1.09 -7.25 -1.50
C ARG A 7 0.93 -5.73 -1.52
N TYR A 8 1.25 -5.13 -2.65
CA TYR A 8 0.87 -3.75 -2.94
C TYR A 8 -0.41 -3.72 -3.79
N SER A 9 -1.34 -2.84 -3.42
CA SER A 9 -2.50 -2.50 -4.24
C SER A 9 -2.34 -1.08 -4.74
N ILE A 10 -2.22 -0.91 -6.05
CA ILE A 10 -1.98 0.38 -6.67
C ILE A 10 -3.30 0.97 -7.14
N ILE A 11 -3.57 2.19 -6.69
CA ILE A 11 -4.80 2.90 -7.02
C ILE A 11 -4.50 4.34 -7.39
N ASN A 12 -5.33 4.87 -8.27
CA ASN A 12 -5.24 6.21 -8.82
C ASN A 12 -6.67 6.74 -9.02
N PRO A 13 -7.06 7.88 -8.41
CA PRO A 13 -8.34 8.50 -8.70
C PRO A 13 -8.39 8.97 -10.16
N GLY A 14 -9.40 8.50 -10.89
CA GLY A 14 -9.67 8.96 -12.25
C GLY A 14 -9.98 10.47 -12.33
N PRO A 15 -9.93 11.06 -13.53
CA PRO A 15 -10.18 12.50 -13.74
C PRO A 15 -11.58 12.95 -13.27
N GLU A 16 -12.54 12.03 -13.15
CA GLU A 16 -13.91 12.26 -12.68
C GLU A 16 -14.02 12.39 -11.15
N ILE A 17 -12.98 12.00 -10.41
CA ILE A 17 -12.98 12.05 -8.94
C ILE A 17 -12.69 13.46 -8.47
N THR A 18 -13.74 14.13 -8.00
CA THR A 18 -13.65 15.46 -7.41
C THR A 18 -13.26 15.40 -5.93
N PRO A 19 -12.78 16.51 -5.32
CA PRO A 19 -12.49 16.56 -3.89
C PRO A 19 -13.65 16.10 -3.00
N LEU A 20 -14.88 16.43 -3.39
CA LEU A 20 -16.09 16.03 -2.66
C LEU A 20 -16.34 14.52 -2.73
N LYS A 21 -16.00 13.88 -3.86
CA LYS A 21 -16.20 12.44 -4.09
C LYS A 21 -15.04 11.58 -3.58
N PHE A 22 -13.86 12.17 -3.39
CA PHE A 22 -12.63 11.45 -3.04
C PHE A 22 -12.81 10.49 -1.85
N ARG A 23 -13.37 10.97 -0.73
CA ARG A 23 -13.54 10.12 0.47
C ARG A 23 -14.42 8.90 0.19
N GLY A 24 -15.54 9.11 -0.51
CA GLY A 24 -16.46 8.03 -0.85
C GLY A 24 -15.84 7.01 -1.80
N TRP A 25 -15.13 7.51 -2.81
CA TRP A 25 -14.37 6.67 -3.76
C TRP A 25 -13.28 5.86 -3.05
N PHE A 26 -12.43 6.51 -2.25
CA PHE A 26 -11.31 5.86 -1.57
C PHE A 26 -11.78 4.76 -0.61
N ARG A 27 -12.87 5.00 0.14
CA ARG A 27 -13.46 4.00 1.02
C ARG A 27 -13.99 2.78 0.24
N GLN A 28 -14.60 2.97 -0.92
CA GLN A 28 -15.07 1.86 -1.76
C GLN A 28 -13.87 1.04 -2.26
N GLU A 29 -12.80 1.72 -2.66
CA GLU A 29 -11.61 1.06 -3.16
C GLU A 29 -10.86 0.29 -2.08
N ALA A 30 -10.73 0.85 -0.87
CA ALA A 30 -10.16 0.15 0.27
C ALA A 30 -10.97 -1.11 0.63
N ALA A 31 -12.30 -1.04 0.61
CA ALA A 31 -13.15 -2.21 0.83
C ALA A 31 -12.95 -3.29 -0.24
N ARG A 32 -12.93 -2.90 -1.52
CA ARG A 32 -12.66 -3.80 -2.65
C ARG A 32 -11.30 -4.48 -2.52
N ILE A 33 -10.28 -3.75 -2.08
CA ILE A 33 -8.93 -4.28 -1.87
C ILE A 33 -8.89 -5.25 -0.69
N GLN A 34 -9.56 -4.94 0.41
CA GLN A 34 -9.67 -5.84 1.56
C GLN A 34 -10.30 -7.19 1.18
N GLU A 35 -11.29 -7.20 0.28
CA GLU A 35 -11.90 -8.42 -0.24
C GLU A 35 -10.94 -9.29 -1.08
N MET A 36 -9.83 -8.73 -1.56
CA MET A 36 -8.80 -9.47 -2.31
C MET A 36 -7.80 -10.23 -1.40
N ALA A 37 -7.88 -10.03 -0.08
CA ALA A 37 -7.07 -10.80 0.87
C ALA A 37 -7.46 -12.28 0.81
N LYS A 38 -6.46 -13.17 0.70
CA LYS A 38 -6.68 -14.63 0.67
C LYS A 38 -6.76 -15.24 2.05
N GLY A 39 -6.36 -14.51 3.08
CA GLY A 39 -6.37 -14.99 4.46
C GLY A 39 -6.11 -13.88 5.47
N PRO A 40 -6.26 -14.19 6.77
CA PRO A 40 -6.14 -13.21 7.85
C PRO A 40 -4.71 -12.68 8.05
N HIS A 41 -3.71 -13.37 7.50
CA HIS A 41 -2.30 -12.97 7.61
C HIS A 41 -1.77 -12.25 6.37
N ASP A 42 -2.60 -12.04 5.35
CA ASP A 42 -2.19 -11.23 4.20
C ASP A 42 -1.99 -9.78 4.64
N ILE A 43 -0.88 -9.19 4.20
CA ILE A 43 -0.55 -7.80 4.49
C ILE A 43 -0.69 -7.03 3.18
N ILE A 44 -1.54 -6.01 3.18
CA ILE A 44 -1.80 -5.16 2.03
C ILE A 44 -1.29 -3.76 2.34
N VAL A 45 -0.49 -3.23 1.42
CA VAL A 45 -0.11 -1.82 1.39
C VAL A 45 -0.79 -1.18 0.19
N ILE A 46 -1.56 -0.13 0.42
CA ILE A 46 -2.18 0.61 -0.67
C ILE A 46 -1.21 1.70 -1.11
N ARG A 47 -0.85 1.73 -2.40
CA ARG A 47 -0.09 2.83 -3.00
C ARG A 47 -1.06 3.72 -3.77
N LEU A 48 -1.37 4.88 -3.20
CA LEU A 48 -2.33 5.84 -3.72
C LEU A 48 -1.60 6.96 -4.46
N PHE A 49 -1.72 6.97 -5.78
CA PHE A 49 -1.25 8.08 -6.61
C PHE A 49 -2.35 9.13 -6.69
N ILE A 50 -2.10 10.35 -6.21
CA ILE A 50 -3.12 11.39 -6.11
C ILE A 50 -2.61 12.71 -6.65
N THR A 51 -3.45 13.43 -7.41
CA THR A 51 -3.01 14.71 -7.99
C THR A 51 -2.87 15.81 -6.94
N GLN A 52 -1.89 16.68 -7.10
CA GLN A 52 -1.71 17.86 -6.23
C GLN A 52 -2.98 18.73 -6.17
N ARG A 53 -3.69 18.84 -7.29
CA ARG A 53 -4.99 19.54 -7.37
C ARG A 53 -6.04 18.90 -6.46
N LEU A 54 -6.12 17.57 -6.44
CA LEU A 54 -7.07 16.86 -5.58
C LEU A 54 -6.68 17.01 -4.10
N ILE A 55 -5.38 16.92 -3.78
CA ILE A 55 -4.87 17.16 -2.43
C ILE A 55 -5.27 18.55 -1.93
N ALA A 56 -5.02 19.58 -2.74
CA ALA A 56 -5.36 20.97 -2.41
C ALA A 56 -6.86 21.18 -2.18
N GLY A 57 -7.71 20.48 -2.94
CA GLY A 57 -9.17 20.59 -2.82
C GLY A 57 -9.77 19.86 -1.61
N VAL A 58 -9.14 18.76 -1.14
CA VAL A 58 -9.65 17.96 0.00
C VAL A 58 -9.10 18.46 1.33
N THR A 59 -7.92 19.10 1.34
CA THR A 59 -7.07 19.42 2.51
C THR A 59 -6.38 18.19 3.09
N GLN A 60 -5.11 18.34 3.49
CA GLN A 60 -4.28 17.25 4.02
C GLN A 60 -4.95 16.51 5.17
N ARG A 61 -5.51 17.24 6.15
CA ARG A 61 -6.19 16.64 7.31
C ARG A 61 -7.33 15.69 6.94
N LYS A 62 -8.14 16.02 5.93
CA LYS A 62 -9.25 15.16 5.51
C LYS A 62 -8.74 13.93 4.75
N ILE A 63 -7.62 14.05 4.06
CA ILE A 63 -6.95 12.92 3.42
C ILE A 63 -6.42 12.00 4.50
N ASP A 64 -5.66 12.52 5.48
CA ASP A 64 -5.10 11.73 6.57
C ASP A 64 -6.18 10.95 7.33
N VAL A 65 -7.32 11.60 7.64
CA VAL A 65 -8.47 10.93 8.28
C VAL A 65 -9.03 9.82 7.39
N ALA A 66 -9.10 10.01 6.07
CA ALA A 66 -9.58 8.97 5.16
C ALA A 66 -8.60 7.78 5.09
N LEU A 67 -7.29 8.05 5.05
CA LEU A 67 -6.26 7.01 5.02
C LEU A 67 -6.27 6.20 6.32
N GLN A 68 -6.36 6.88 7.46
CA GLN A 68 -6.45 6.23 8.77
C GLN A 68 -7.71 5.38 8.90
N ASP A 69 -8.87 5.91 8.46
CA ASP A 69 -10.14 5.17 8.48
C ASP A 69 -10.09 3.89 7.64
N ALA A 70 -9.30 3.85 6.56
CA ALA A 70 -9.09 2.63 5.79
C ALA A 70 -8.26 1.58 6.57
N VAL A 71 -7.17 2.00 7.22
CA VAL A 71 -6.34 1.10 8.04
C VAL A 71 -7.13 0.58 9.25
N ASP A 72 -7.87 1.44 9.94
CA ASP A 72 -8.62 1.08 11.14
C ASP A 72 -9.77 0.09 10.86
N ARG A 73 -10.39 0.17 9.68
CA ARG A 73 -11.55 -0.65 9.31
C ARG A 73 -11.20 -1.98 8.66
N HIS A 74 -10.02 -2.10 8.09
CA HIS A 74 -9.67 -3.20 7.18
C HIS A 74 -8.43 -3.94 7.71
N PRO A 75 -8.60 -5.13 8.32
CA PRO A 75 -7.54 -5.79 9.08
C PRO A 75 -6.33 -6.19 8.25
N ASN A 76 -6.48 -6.38 6.94
CA ASN A 76 -5.36 -6.71 6.06
C ASN A 76 -4.68 -5.47 5.49
N ILE A 77 -5.29 -4.27 5.58
CA ILE A 77 -4.67 -3.02 5.10
C ILE A 77 -3.79 -2.47 6.22
N HIS A 78 -2.48 -2.60 6.05
CA HIS A 78 -1.52 -2.21 7.07
C HIS A 78 -1.16 -0.72 7.01
N ARG A 79 -1.01 -0.16 5.80
CA ARG A 79 -0.76 1.27 5.60
C ARG A 79 -1.18 1.72 4.21
N VAL A 80 -1.27 3.04 4.05
CA VAL A 80 -1.49 3.69 2.75
C VAL A 80 -0.33 4.64 2.45
N GLU A 81 0.36 4.39 1.35
CA GLU A 81 1.43 5.23 0.82
C GLU A 81 0.85 6.24 -0.16
N LEU A 82 0.91 7.51 0.21
CA LEU A 82 0.45 8.60 -0.65
C LEU A 82 1.59 9.05 -1.56
N ARG A 83 1.35 9.04 -2.87
CA ARG A 83 2.31 9.48 -3.91
C ARG A 83 1.68 10.63 -4.70
N PRO A 84 2.06 11.89 -4.41
CA PRO A 84 1.56 13.04 -5.17
C PRO A 84 2.04 12.98 -6.62
N VAL A 85 1.14 13.22 -7.57
CA VAL A 85 1.43 13.30 -9.01
C VAL A 85 0.87 14.58 -9.61
N GLU A 86 1.37 15.00 -10.77
CA GLU A 86 0.83 16.18 -11.45
C GLU A 86 -0.49 15.89 -12.16
N LYS A 87 -0.61 14.70 -12.74
CA LYS A 87 -1.77 14.21 -13.50
C LYS A 87 -2.08 12.77 -13.08
N PRO A 88 -3.33 12.31 -13.24
CA PRO A 88 -3.64 10.91 -13.02
C PRO A 88 -2.75 10.03 -13.89
N LEU A 89 -2.28 8.91 -13.34
CA LEU A 89 -1.48 7.94 -14.08
C LEU A 89 -2.27 7.37 -15.27
N THR A 90 -1.57 7.22 -16.38
CA THR A 90 -1.97 6.43 -17.55
C THR A 90 -1.90 4.93 -17.24
N ALA A 91 -2.44 4.10 -18.13
CA ALA A 91 -2.37 2.64 -17.98
C ALA A 91 -0.91 2.13 -17.95
N ASP A 92 -0.04 2.69 -18.77
CA ASP A 92 1.37 2.31 -18.84
C ASP A 92 2.11 2.67 -17.55
N GLU A 93 1.86 3.86 -17.00
CA GLU A 93 2.46 4.29 -15.73
C GLU A 93 1.92 3.48 -14.54
N MET A 94 0.65 3.08 -14.55
CA MET A 94 0.10 2.15 -13.55
C MET A 94 0.78 0.78 -13.61
N MET A 95 1.09 0.28 -14.81
CA MET A 95 1.84 -0.97 -14.97
C MET A 95 3.29 -0.85 -14.49
N GLU A 96 3.96 0.27 -14.75
CA GLU A 96 5.30 0.54 -14.22
C GLU A 96 5.29 0.62 -12.69
N ALA A 97 4.37 1.38 -12.10
CA ALA A 97 4.21 1.44 -10.66
C ALA A 97 3.98 0.04 -10.05
N GLY A 98 3.29 -0.85 -10.78
CA GLY A 98 3.10 -2.26 -10.44
C GLY A 98 4.41 -3.04 -10.38
N ARG A 99 5.27 -2.83 -11.37
CA ARG A 99 6.60 -3.46 -11.43
C ARG A 99 7.49 -2.95 -10.31
N GLU A 100 7.52 -1.64 -10.07
CA GLU A 100 8.25 -1.03 -8.95
C GLU A 100 7.77 -1.58 -7.59
N ALA A 101 6.45 -1.65 -7.38
CA ALA A 101 5.92 -2.19 -6.14
C ALA A 101 6.25 -3.67 -5.92
N GLN A 102 6.37 -4.46 -7.00
CA GLN A 102 6.82 -5.84 -6.90
C GLN A 102 8.33 -5.94 -6.61
N GLN A 103 9.13 -5.05 -7.16
CA GLN A 103 10.56 -4.95 -6.82
C GLN A 103 10.73 -4.60 -5.34
N ASP A 104 9.97 -3.63 -4.81
CA ASP A 104 10.00 -3.27 -3.38
C ASP A 104 9.69 -4.50 -2.48
N ILE A 105 8.76 -5.37 -2.88
CA ILE A 105 8.47 -6.62 -2.13
C ILE A 105 9.68 -7.55 -2.15
N ASN A 106 10.32 -7.70 -3.31
CA ASN A 106 11.44 -8.61 -3.47
C ASN A 106 12.65 -8.13 -2.64
N GLU A 107 12.95 -6.84 -2.66
CA GLU A 107 14.04 -6.25 -1.85
C GLU A 107 13.79 -6.46 -0.35
N VAL A 108 12.54 -6.28 0.12
CA VAL A 108 12.19 -6.56 1.52
C VAL A 108 12.36 -8.05 1.84
N ALA A 109 11.97 -8.93 0.93
CA ALA A 109 12.12 -10.38 1.11
C ALA A 109 13.61 -10.81 1.16
N GLU A 110 14.45 -10.25 0.29
CA GLU A 110 15.90 -10.50 0.27
C GLU A 110 16.55 -10.06 1.58
N ARG A 111 16.28 -8.83 2.05
CA ARG A 111 16.83 -8.33 3.32
C ARG A 111 16.40 -9.16 4.53
N LEU A 112 15.17 -9.68 4.51
CA LEU A 112 14.69 -10.59 5.55
C LEU A 112 15.38 -11.95 5.49
N ALA A 113 15.67 -12.47 4.30
CA ALA A 113 16.42 -13.71 4.13
C ALA A 113 17.86 -13.57 4.64
N GLU A 114 18.55 -12.48 4.30
CA GLU A 114 19.91 -12.19 4.77
C GLU A 114 19.99 -12.13 6.31
N THR A 115 19.00 -11.50 6.96
CA THR A 115 18.97 -11.40 8.43
C THR A 115 18.77 -12.76 9.12
N VAL A 116 18.02 -13.68 8.52
CA VAL A 116 17.78 -15.02 9.06
C VAL A 116 19.00 -15.94 8.86
N GLU A 117 19.79 -15.71 7.82
CA GLU A 117 21.06 -16.43 7.61
C GLU A 117 22.11 -16.01 8.65
N ASP A 118 22.24 -14.72 8.95
CA ASP A 118 23.17 -14.20 9.97
C ASP A 118 22.88 -14.72 11.40
N GLU A 119 21.61 -14.91 11.77
CA GLU A 119 21.23 -15.42 13.10
C GLU A 119 21.54 -16.92 13.30
N ASN A 120 21.74 -17.68 12.22
CA ASN A 120 22.05 -19.12 12.29
C ASN A 120 23.57 -19.43 12.31
N GLU A 121 24.44 -18.43 12.13
CA GLU A 121 25.91 -18.63 12.10
C GLU A 121 26.64 -18.39 13.43
N THR A 122 25.93 -18.14 14.56
CA THR A 122 26.59 -17.98 15.87
C THR A 122 26.38 -19.20 16.78
N PRO A 123 27.34 -20.15 16.86
CA PRO A 123 27.33 -21.12 17.95
C PRO A 123 27.71 -20.44 19.26
N PRO A 124 27.05 -20.75 20.40
CA PRO A 124 27.46 -20.23 21.68
C PRO A 124 28.72 -21.00 22.11
N THR A 125 29.89 -20.46 21.84
CA THR A 125 31.12 -20.91 22.50
C THR A 125 31.13 -20.29 23.90
N LEU A 126 30.49 -20.95 24.86
CA LEU A 126 30.68 -20.68 26.28
C LEU A 126 31.85 -21.53 26.79
N HIS A 127 32.81 -20.81 27.38
CA HIS A 127 34.04 -21.25 28.03
C HIS A 127 33.86 -22.29 29.13
#